data_AF-A0A965FTY4-F1
#
_entry.id   AF-A0A965FTY4-F1
#
_cell.length_a   1.000
_cell.length_b   1.000
_cell.length_c   1.000
_cell.angle_alpha   90.00
_cell.angle_beta   90.00
_cell.angle_gamma   90.00
#
_symmetry.space_group_name_H-M   'P 1'
#
loop_
_entity.id
_entity.type
_entity.pdbx_description
1 polymer ?
#
loop_
_entity_poly.entity_id
_entity_poly.type
_entity_poly.pdbx_seq_one_letter_code
_entity_poly.pdbx_strand_id
1 'polypeptide(L)'
;MIISFGRRYIFVHIPKTGGTSLAHALEERAMADDILIGDTPKAKRRKSRLKTLNPAGRLWKHSTLADIDGIVDGAQLDKMTIFTLVRNPWDRLVSYYQWLKLQDFAHPAVAAAKTKCFDDFLHDPVIEASMRAGSAASYMRDATGRTHAAHF
;
A
#
# COMPACT_ATOMS: atom_id res chain seq x y z
N MET A 1 -3.49 -2.92 -3.29
CA MET A 1 -2.98 -2.53 -4.62
C MET A 1 -3.81 -3.21 -5.70
N ILE A 2 -4.00 -2.55 -6.84
CA ILE A 2 -4.65 -3.11 -8.04
C ILE A 2 -3.75 -2.82 -9.24
N ILE A 3 -3.47 -3.85 -10.05
CA ILE A 3 -2.79 -3.72 -11.34
C ILE A 3 -3.82 -4.10 -12.41
N SER A 4 -4.18 -3.15 -13.26
CA SER A 4 -5.11 -3.37 -14.36
C SER A 4 -4.43 -3.16 -15.69
N PHE A 5 -4.12 -4.26 -16.38
CA PHE A 5 -3.48 -4.22 -17.69
C PHE A 5 -4.42 -3.67 -18.75
N GLY A 6 -5.67 -4.19 -18.81
CA GLY A 6 -6.65 -3.75 -19.80
C GLY A 6 -7.07 -2.28 -19.67
N ARG A 7 -7.05 -1.71 -18.46
CA ARG A 7 -7.33 -0.27 -18.23
C ARG A 7 -6.08 0.59 -18.07
N ARG A 8 -4.89 -0.02 -18.15
CA ARG A 8 -3.58 0.61 -18.03
C ARG A 8 -3.41 1.49 -16.79
N TYR A 9 -3.71 0.94 -15.61
CA TYR A 9 -3.44 1.65 -14.37
C TYR A 9 -2.89 0.76 -13.26
N ILE A 10 -2.19 1.39 -12.32
CA ILE A 10 -1.77 0.78 -11.06
C ILE A 10 -2.21 1.69 -9.91
N PHE A 11 -3.06 1.14 -9.04
CA PHE A 11 -3.41 1.78 -7.77
C PHE A 11 -2.50 1.26 -6.66
N VAL A 12 -1.57 2.09 -6.21
CA VAL A 12 -0.67 1.81 -5.08
C VAL A 12 -1.38 2.19 -3.78
N HIS A 13 -1.63 1.22 -2.89
CA HIS A 13 -2.43 1.44 -1.68
C HIS A 13 -1.54 1.69 -0.46
N ILE A 14 -1.27 2.96 -0.16
CA ILE A 14 -0.54 3.41 1.03
C ILE A 14 -1.39 3.21 2.29
N PRO A 15 -0.82 2.74 3.42
CA PRO A 15 -1.57 2.58 4.67
C PRO A 15 -2.19 3.90 5.16
N LYS A 16 -3.45 3.80 5.62
CA LYS A 16 -4.18 4.85 6.35
C LYS A 16 -4.53 6.11 5.54
N THR A 17 -4.62 5.98 4.21
CA THR A 17 -4.98 7.07 3.30
C THR A 17 -6.36 6.93 2.67
N GLY A 18 -7.22 6.04 3.20
CA GLY A 18 -8.54 5.76 2.61
C GLY A 18 -8.50 4.76 1.44
N GLY A 19 -7.35 4.14 1.18
CA GLY A 19 -7.17 3.24 0.04
C GLY A 19 -8.03 1.97 0.05
N THR A 20 -8.57 1.53 1.20
CA THR A 20 -9.56 0.44 1.24
C THR A 20 -10.84 0.83 0.51
N SER A 21 -11.36 2.03 0.76
CA SER A 21 -12.59 2.52 0.10
C SER A 21 -12.39 2.65 -1.41
N LEU A 22 -11.24 3.18 -1.84
CA LEU A 22 -10.93 3.27 -3.27
C LEU A 22 -10.73 1.90 -3.92
N ALA A 23 -10.09 0.95 -3.23
CA ALA A 23 -9.97 -0.43 -3.73
C ALA A 23 -11.33 -1.09 -3.92
N HIS A 24 -12.30 -0.86 -3.01
CA HIS A 24 -13.68 -1.32 -3.17
C HIS A 24 -14.35 -0.74 -4.42
N ALA A 25 -14.24 0.58 -4.62
CA ALA A 25 -14.82 1.23 -5.80
C ALA A 25 -14.18 0.72 -7.12
N LEU A 26 -12.86 0.55 -7.14
CA LEU A 26 -12.14 0.10 -8.33
C LEU A 26 -12.40 -1.38 -8.67
N GLU A 27 -12.58 -2.25 -7.66
CA GLU A 27 -12.78 -3.68 -7.93
C GLU A 27 -14.11 -4.01 -8.63
N GLU A 28 -15.12 -3.14 -8.51
CA GLU A 28 -16.40 -3.27 -9.22
C GLU A 28 -16.19 -3.29 -10.73
N ARG A 29 -15.22 -2.52 -11.22
CA ARG A 29 -14.86 -2.42 -12.65
C ARG A 29 -13.63 -3.24 -13.04
N ALA A 30 -13.12 -4.09 -12.13
CA ALA A 30 -11.94 -4.92 -12.38
C ALA A 30 -12.22 -6.00 -13.42
N MET A 31 -11.33 -6.07 -14.42
CA MET A 31 -11.34 -7.00 -15.54
C MET A 31 -10.94 -8.42 -15.09
N ALA A 32 -11.01 -9.38 -16.01
CA ALA A 32 -10.77 -10.80 -15.69
C ALA A 32 -9.29 -11.07 -15.34
N ASP A 33 -8.38 -10.37 -16.01
CA ASP A 33 -6.92 -10.46 -15.95
C ASP A 33 -6.28 -9.51 -14.93
N ASP A 34 -7.04 -8.55 -14.37
CA ASP A 34 -6.55 -7.65 -13.33
C ASP A 34 -6.04 -8.41 -12.10
N ILE A 35 -4.89 -7.96 -11.59
CA ILE A 35 -4.27 -8.46 -10.37
C ILE A 35 -4.77 -7.61 -9.19
N LEU A 36 -5.52 -8.26 -8.30
CA LEU A 36 -6.08 -7.62 -7.10
C LEU A 36 -5.34 -8.10 -5.86
N ILE A 37 -4.58 -7.20 -5.24
CA ILE A 37 -3.78 -7.49 -4.05
C ILE A 37 -4.41 -6.79 -2.85
N GLY A 38 -5.12 -7.55 -2.01
CA GLY A 38 -5.65 -7.06 -0.74
C GLY A 38 -6.84 -7.82 -0.19
N ASP A 39 -7.66 -7.14 0.60
CA ASP A 39 -8.69 -7.75 1.46
C ASP A 39 -10.14 -7.48 0.99
N THR A 40 -10.32 -6.81 -0.14
CA THR A 40 -11.64 -6.61 -0.72
C THR A 40 -12.26 -7.96 -1.14
N PRO A 41 -13.61 -8.09 -1.20
CA PRO A 41 -14.26 -9.35 -1.54
C PRO A 41 -13.73 -9.99 -2.84
N LYS A 42 -13.52 -9.22 -3.91
CA LYS A 42 -13.00 -9.77 -5.18
C LYS A 42 -11.52 -10.15 -5.06
N ALA A 43 -10.71 -9.36 -4.36
CA ALA A 43 -9.30 -9.69 -4.11
C ALA A 43 -9.15 -10.99 -3.30
N LYS A 44 -9.95 -11.17 -2.24
CA LYS A 44 -9.99 -12.41 -1.46
C LYS A 44 -10.33 -13.62 -2.32
N ARG A 45 -11.36 -13.53 -3.17
CA ARG A 45 -11.74 -14.60 -4.12
C ARG A 45 -10.63 -14.92 -5.14
N ARG A 46 -9.82 -13.92 -5.53
CA ARG A 46 -8.73 -14.07 -6.50
C ARG A 46 -7.36 -14.34 -5.87
N LYS A 47 -7.26 -14.44 -4.54
CA LYS A 47 -5.99 -14.55 -3.80
C LYS A 47 -5.10 -15.71 -4.26
N SER A 48 -5.69 -16.82 -4.70
CA SER A 48 -4.94 -17.98 -5.22
C SER A 48 -4.10 -17.64 -6.46
N ARG A 49 -4.54 -16.67 -7.28
CA ARG A 49 -3.82 -16.23 -8.49
C ARG A 49 -2.49 -15.55 -8.17
N LEU A 50 -2.34 -15.00 -6.97
CA LEU A 50 -1.09 -14.37 -6.56
C LEU A 50 0.04 -15.38 -6.35
N LYS A 51 -0.28 -16.67 -6.14
CA LYS A 51 0.70 -17.72 -5.88
C LYS A 51 1.56 -18.08 -7.10
N THR A 52 1.08 -17.77 -8.30
CA THR A 52 1.78 -18.05 -9.56
C THR A 52 2.63 -16.87 -10.03
N LEU A 53 2.63 -15.77 -9.29
CA LEU A 53 3.41 -14.57 -9.62
C LEU A 53 4.79 -14.66 -8.96
N ASN A 54 5.80 -14.09 -9.61
CA ASN A 54 7.18 -14.05 -9.11
C ASN A 54 7.65 -12.59 -8.89
N PRO A 55 7.10 -11.90 -7.89
CA PRO A 55 7.50 -10.54 -7.50
C PRO A 55 8.91 -10.50 -6.90
N ALA A 56 9.58 -9.36 -7.02
CA ALA A 56 10.81 -9.09 -6.27
C ALA A 56 10.56 -8.98 -4.75
N GLY A 57 9.38 -8.48 -4.36
CA GLY A 57 9.02 -8.26 -2.97
C GLY A 57 7.76 -9.00 -2.52
N ARG A 58 7.29 -8.69 -1.31
CA ARG A 58 6.09 -9.32 -0.76
C ARG A 58 4.84 -8.74 -1.42
N LEU A 59 3.92 -9.60 -1.87
CA LEU A 59 2.58 -9.17 -2.29
C LEU A 59 1.63 -9.11 -1.11
N TRP A 60 1.20 -7.89 -0.81
CA TRP A 60 0.19 -7.60 0.20
C TRP A 60 -0.47 -6.26 -0.15
N LYS A 61 -1.56 -5.89 0.53
CA LYS A 61 -2.35 -4.72 0.12
C LYS A 61 -1.53 -3.42 0.06
N HIS A 62 -0.44 -3.33 0.82
CA HIS A 62 0.48 -2.20 0.89
C HIS A 62 1.83 -2.49 0.21
N SER A 63 1.88 -3.32 -0.83
CA SER A 63 3.06 -3.43 -1.68
C SER A 63 3.42 -2.08 -2.32
N THR A 64 4.71 -1.85 -2.49
CA THR A 64 5.32 -0.73 -3.23
C THR A 64 5.43 -1.08 -4.72
N LEU A 65 5.82 -0.10 -5.56
CA LEU A 65 6.16 -0.40 -6.95
C LEU A 65 7.39 -1.30 -7.08
N ALA A 66 8.40 -1.11 -6.23
CA ALA A 66 9.57 -2.00 -6.20
C ALA A 66 9.19 -3.46 -5.87
N ASP A 67 8.20 -3.68 -4.99
CA ASP A 67 7.76 -5.04 -4.63
C ASP A 67 7.17 -5.82 -5.82
N ILE A 68 6.59 -5.14 -6.81
CA ILE A 68 5.92 -5.77 -7.96
C ILE A 68 6.83 -5.90 -9.19
N ASP A 69 8.11 -5.56 -9.06
CA ASP A 69 9.11 -5.89 -10.09
C ASP A 69 9.09 -7.41 -10.36
N GLY A 70 9.25 -7.81 -11.61
CA GLY A 70 9.00 -9.19 -12.08
C GLY A 70 7.54 -9.52 -12.41
N ILE A 71 6.58 -8.67 -12.03
CA ILE A 71 5.18 -8.73 -12.50
C ILE A 71 4.90 -7.62 -13.52
N VAL A 72 5.40 -6.43 -13.25
CA VAL A 72 5.31 -5.26 -14.13
C VAL A 72 6.71 -4.68 -14.29
N ASP A 73 7.28 -4.78 -15.48
CA ASP A 73 8.60 -4.23 -15.77
C ASP A 73 8.56 -2.70 -15.99
N GLY A 74 9.73 -2.06 -16.07
CA GLY A 74 9.84 -0.62 -16.27
C GLY A 74 9.13 -0.09 -17.53
N ALA A 75 9.21 -0.83 -18.64
CA ALA A 75 8.58 -0.44 -19.90
C ALA A 75 7.05 -0.57 -19.86
N GLN A 76 6.52 -1.48 -19.04
CA GLN A 76 5.10 -1.56 -18.74
C GLN A 76 4.69 -0.44 -17.79
N LEU A 77 5.47 -0.14 -16.73
CA LEU A 77 5.18 0.97 -15.81
C LEU A 77 5.05 2.30 -16.56
N ASP A 78 5.91 2.57 -17.54
CA ASP A 78 5.87 3.77 -18.39
C ASP A 78 4.55 3.94 -19.18
N LYS A 79 3.82 2.84 -19.39
CA LYS A 79 2.55 2.82 -20.13
C LYS A 79 1.32 2.84 -19.22
N MET A 80 1.53 2.86 -17.90
CA MET A 80 0.48 2.79 -16.90
C MET A 80 0.21 4.16 -16.29
N THR A 81 -1.05 4.48 -16.05
CA THR A 81 -1.40 5.54 -15.11
C THR A 81 -1.20 5.03 -13.69
N ILE A 82 -0.18 5.52 -13.00
CA ILE A 82 0.12 5.11 -11.63
C ILE A 82 -0.38 6.18 -10.67
N PHE A 83 -1.18 5.78 -9.69
CA PHE A 83 -1.73 6.72 -8.72
C PHE A 83 -1.87 6.10 -7.33
N THR A 84 -2.01 6.99 -6.36
CA THR A 84 -2.21 6.63 -4.96
C THR A 84 -3.07 7.67 -4.27
N LEU A 85 -3.49 7.39 -3.04
CA LEU A 85 -4.06 8.39 -2.15
C LEU A 85 -3.03 8.75 -1.10
N VAL A 86 -2.85 10.05 -0.90
CA VAL A 86 -2.10 10.62 0.22
C VAL A 86 -3.06 11.21 1.24
N ARG A 87 -2.56 11.43 2.45
CA ARG A 87 -3.31 12.05 3.55
C ARG A 87 -2.37 13.00 4.28
N ASN A 88 -2.93 14.07 4.88
CA ASN A 88 -2.18 14.90 5.80
C ASN A 88 -1.37 14.02 6.78
N PRO A 89 -0.05 14.26 6.96
CA PRO A 89 0.80 13.39 7.76
C PRO A 89 0.31 13.20 9.20
N TRP A 90 -0.20 14.26 9.84
CA TRP A 90 -0.72 14.22 11.21
C TRP A 90 -2.00 13.40 11.29
N ASP A 91 -2.94 13.60 10.36
CA ASP A 91 -4.18 12.80 10.33
C ASP A 91 -3.91 11.33 10.04
N ARG A 92 -2.90 11.04 9.20
CA ARG A 92 -2.45 9.67 8.91
C ARG A 92 -1.89 9.01 10.18
N LEU A 93 -1.08 9.74 10.95
CA LEU A 93 -0.51 9.30 12.23
C LEU A 93 -1.58 9.07 13.30
N VAL A 94 -2.53 10.00 13.48
CA VAL A 94 -3.67 9.81 14.38
C VAL A 94 -4.47 8.57 13.98
N SER A 95 -4.75 8.40 12.68
CA SER A 95 -5.46 7.22 12.18
C SER A 95 -4.70 5.92 12.40
N TYR A 96 -3.36 5.95 12.29
CA TYR A 96 -2.51 4.80 12.53
C TYR A 96 -2.49 4.42 14.02
N TYR A 97 -2.29 5.40 14.91
CA TYR A 97 -2.31 5.22 16.36
C TYR A 97 -3.62 4.61 16.85
N GLN A 98 -4.76 5.20 16.45
CA GLN A 98 -6.07 4.69 16.84
C GLN A 98 -6.34 3.29 16.29
N TRP A 99 -5.89 3.00 15.07
CA TRP A 99 -6.00 1.66 14.52
C TRP A 99 -5.16 0.63 15.28
N LEU A 100 -3.91 0.97 15.60
CA LEU A 100 -2.98 0.11 16.35
C LEU A 100 -3.50 -0.25 17.74
N LYS A 101 -4.16 0.68 18.44
CA LYS A 101 -4.79 0.41 19.74
C LYS A 101 -5.79 -0.74 19.73
N LEU A 102 -6.45 -0.94 18.58
CA LEU A 102 -7.44 -1.99 18.38
C LEU A 102 -6.84 -3.33 17.94
N GLN A 103 -5.53 -3.40 17.67
CA GLN A 103 -4.87 -4.61 17.19
C GLN A 103 -4.26 -5.42 18.33
N ASP A 104 -4.06 -6.71 18.13
CA ASP A 104 -3.51 -7.65 19.12
C ASP A 104 -2.31 -8.48 18.60
N PHE A 105 -1.98 -8.35 17.32
CA PHE A 105 -0.82 -9.03 16.74
C PHE A 105 0.51 -8.51 17.31
N ALA A 106 1.49 -9.40 17.40
CA ALA A 106 2.82 -9.08 17.90
C ALA A 106 3.58 -8.15 16.93
N HIS A 107 3.68 -6.86 17.28
CA HIS A 107 4.45 -5.87 16.53
C HIS A 107 4.84 -4.69 17.44
N PRO A 108 6.07 -4.14 17.34
CA PRO A 108 6.51 -3.03 18.20
C PRO A 108 5.57 -1.82 18.19
N ALA A 109 5.05 -1.45 17.02
CA ALA A 109 4.11 -0.33 16.92
C ALA A 109 2.77 -0.57 17.67
N VAL A 110 2.30 -1.82 17.74
CA VAL A 110 1.09 -2.16 18.51
C VAL A 110 1.36 -2.00 20.00
N ALA A 111 2.50 -2.51 20.47
CA ALA A 111 2.92 -2.35 21.86
C ALA A 111 3.04 -0.86 22.23
N ALA A 112 3.74 -0.07 21.42
CA ALA A 112 3.88 1.37 21.62
C ALA A 112 2.53 2.09 21.69
N ALA A 113 1.61 1.83 20.76
CA ALA A 113 0.30 2.48 20.75
C ALA A 113 -0.58 2.13 21.96
N LYS A 114 -0.40 0.93 22.55
CA LYS A 114 -1.14 0.48 23.73
C LYS A 114 -0.58 1.00 25.04
N THR A 115 0.73 1.20 25.13
CA THR A 115 1.40 1.62 26.37
C THR A 115 1.61 3.12 26.48
N LYS A 116 1.65 3.84 25.34
CA LYS A 116 1.98 5.27 25.29
C LYS A 116 0.77 6.15 24.99
N CYS A 117 0.79 7.38 25.50
CA CYS A 117 -0.10 8.43 25.01
C CYS A 117 0.27 8.81 23.57
N PHE A 118 -0.56 9.62 22.89
CA PHE A 118 -0.29 9.95 21.49
C PHE A 118 1.01 10.74 21.31
N ASP A 119 1.33 11.65 22.22
CA ASP A 119 2.55 12.46 22.19
C ASP A 119 3.81 11.58 22.29
N ASP A 120 3.89 10.74 23.32
CA ASP A 120 4.99 9.77 23.49
C ASP A 120 5.10 8.75 22.34
N PHE A 121 3.97 8.42 21.70
CA PHE A 121 3.94 7.55 20.52
C PHE A 121 4.53 8.23 19.28
N LEU A 122 4.29 9.53 19.10
CA LEU A 122 4.87 10.30 18.00
C LEU A 122 6.40 10.36 18.08
N HIS A 123 6.92 10.47 19.30
CA HIS A 123 8.35 10.54 19.58
C HIS A 123 9.02 9.17 19.76
N ASP A 124 8.29 8.07 19.57
CA ASP A 124 8.87 6.73 19.60
C ASP A 124 9.80 6.52 18.39
N PRO A 125 11.09 6.19 18.58
CA PRO A 125 12.04 6.05 17.47
C PRO A 125 11.65 5.01 16.42
N VAL A 126 10.96 3.93 16.84
CA VAL A 126 10.49 2.89 15.91
C VAL A 126 9.36 3.43 15.04
N ILE A 127 8.47 4.24 15.61
CA ILE A 127 7.37 4.88 14.88
C ILE A 127 7.91 5.92 13.90
N GLU A 128 8.80 6.80 14.34
CA GLU A 128 9.42 7.81 13.47
C GLU A 128 10.15 7.17 12.28
N ALA A 129 10.99 6.14 12.54
CA ALA A 129 11.70 5.41 11.50
C ALA A 129 10.73 4.74 10.52
N SER A 130 9.68 4.10 11.03
CA SER A 130 8.66 3.44 10.21
C SER A 130 7.92 4.44 9.30
N MET A 131 7.52 5.59 9.84
CA MET A 131 6.81 6.62 9.06
C MET A 131 7.70 7.26 8.01
N ARG A 132 8.97 7.52 8.33
CA ARG A 132 9.95 8.07 7.39
C ARG A 132 10.22 7.09 6.24
N ALA A 133 10.38 5.80 6.55
CA ALA A 133 10.54 4.76 5.55
C ALA A 133 9.27 4.56 4.69
N GLY A 134 8.09 4.73 5.27
CA GLY A 134 6.78 4.58 4.61
C GLY A 134 6.19 5.87 4.02
N SER A 135 7.04 6.74 3.44
CA SER A 135 6.62 7.97 2.75
C SER A 135 5.93 7.68 1.41
N ALA A 136 5.08 8.59 0.91
CA ALA A 136 4.41 8.36 -0.38
C ALA A 136 5.41 8.12 -1.53
N ALA A 137 6.53 8.84 -1.52
CA ALA A 137 7.60 8.67 -2.50
C ALA A 137 8.23 7.27 -2.46
N SER A 138 8.36 6.63 -1.29
CA SER A 138 8.93 5.29 -1.19
C SER A 138 8.01 4.22 -1.77
N TYR A 139 6.68 4.38 -1.60
CA TYR A 139 5.69 3.49 -2.23
C TYR A 139 5.65 3.63 -3.76
N MET A 140 5.90 4.84 -4.26
CA MET A 140 5.86 5.20 -5.69
C MET A 140 7.23 5.07 -6.37
N ARG A 141 8.23 4.52 -5.69
CA ARG A 141 9.56 4.28 -6.24
C ARG A 141 9.66 2.85 -6.77
N ASP A 142 10.04 2.70 -8.03
CA ASP A 142 10.26 1.39 -8.65
C ASP A 142 11.60 0.77 -8.25
N ALA A 143 11.87 -0.45 -8.72
CA ALA A 143 13.09 -1.18 -8.42
C ALA A 143 14.37 -0.52 -8.96
N THR A 144 14.26 0.38 -9.94
CA THR A 144 15.41 1.15 -10.46
C THR A 144 15.72 2.41 -9.63
N GLY A 145 14.86 2.72 -8.67
CA GLY A 145 14.98 3.92 -7.84
C GLY A 145 14.23 5.14 -8.39
N ARG A 146 13.53 5.02 -9.53
CA ARG A 146 12.75 6.10 -10.11
C ARG A 146 11.42 6.25 -9.36
N THR A 147 11.14 7.46 -8.87
CA THR A 147 9.82 7.78 -8.31
C THR A 147 8.88 8.20 -9.43
N HIS A 148 7.76 7.50 -9.58
CA HIS A 148 6.74 7.81 -10.58
C HIS A 148 5.82 8.92 -10.07
N ALA A 149 5.53 9.89 -10.93
CA ALA A 149 4.58 10.95 -10.61
C ALA A 149 3.19 10.33 -10.38
N ALA A 150 2.58 10.64 -9.23
CA ALA A 150 1.17 10.34 -9.01
C ALA A 150 0.34 11.54 -9.46
N HIS A 151 -0.76 11.29 -10.18
CA HIS A 151 -1.80 12.31 -10.33
C HIS A 151 -2.44 12.54 -8.96
N PHE A 152 -2.44 13.79 -8.50
CA PHE A 152 -3.05 14.23 -7.24
C PHE A 152 -4.45 14.80 -7.49
#